data_AF-A0A1W9T8M1-F1
#
_entry.id   AF-A0A1W9T8M1-F1
#
_cell.length_a   1.000
_cell.length_b   1.000
_cell.length_c   1.000
_cell.angle_alpha   90.00
_cell.angle_beta   90.00
_cell.angle_gamma   90.00
#
_symmetry.space_group_name_H-M   'P 1'
#
loop_
_entity.id
_entity.type
_entity.pdbx_description
1 polymer ?
#
loop_
_entity_poly.entity_id
_entity_poly.type
_entity_poly.pdbx_seq_one_letter_code
_entity_poly.pdbx_strand_id
1 'polypeptide(L)' 'MRSEYKKEDLGIGKRGKYYNAYRESNNLVRLIPEVAKAFPTEKAVNDALLALIKAARSSVSGPDSTNAEGLQ' A
#
# COMPACT_ATOMS: atom_id res chain seq x y z
N MET A 1 11.63 -24.85 18.88
CA MET A 1 10.17 -25.10 18.72
C MET A 1 9.87 -26.48 19.29
N ARG A 2 8.73 -26.73 19.95
CA ARG A 2 8.42 -28.08 20.47
C ARG A 2 8.16 -29.04 19.30
N SER A 3 8.59 -30.28 19.46
CA SER A 3 8.42 -31.35 18.45
C SER A 3 6.97 -31.81 18.31
N GLU A 4 6.18 -31.74 19.39
CA GLU A 4 4.77 -32.14 19.39
C GLU A 4 3.96 -31.31 20.39
N TYR A 5 2.66 -31.15 20.12
CA TYR A 5 1.68 -30.53 21.01
C TYR A 5 0.55 -31.51 21.29
N LYS A 6 0.11 -31.56 22.55
CA LYS A 6 -1.08 -32.29 22.95
C LYS A 6 -2.32 -31.41 22.78
N LYS A 7 -3.51 -32.00 22.71
CA LYS A 7 -4.76 -31.26 22.52
C LYS A 7 -5.01 -30.27 23.65
N GLU A 8 -4.59 -30.61 24.86
CA GLU A 8 -4.70 -29.76 26.06
C GLU A 8 -3.84 -28.49 25.93
N ASP A 9 -2.75 -28.54 25.17
CA ASP A 9 -1.87 -27.39 24.92
C ASP A 9 -2.50 -26.36 23.95
N LEU A 10 -3.48 -26.78 23.14
CA LEU A 10 -4.08 -25.94 22.09
C LEU A 10 -5.24 -25.07 22.58
N GLY A 11 -5.78 -25.36 23.77
CA GLY A 11 -6.91 -24.66 24.37
C GLY A 11 -8.21 -24.78 23.57
N ILE A 12 -9.18 -23.90 23.86
CA ILE A 12 -10.50 -23.89 23.19
C ILE A 12 -10.40 -23.14 21.86
N GLY A 13 -10.83 -23.79 20.78
CA GLY A 13 -10.90 -23.19 19.45
C GLY A 13 -11.90 -22.03 19.39
N LYS A 14 -11.42 -20.81 19.18
CA LYS A 14 -12.26 -19.62 18.93
C LYS A 14 -12.41 -19.42 17.42
N ARG A 15 -13.64 -19.53 16.91
CA ARG A 15 -13.93 -19.22 15.50
C ARG A 15 -13.56 -17.78 15.20
N GLY A 16 -12.76 -17.56 14.16
CA GLY A 16 -12.34 -16.22 13.75
C GLY A 16 -11.28 -15.57 14.65
N LYS A 17 -10.53 -16.33 15.46
CA LYS A 17 -9.47 -15.81 16.35
C LYS A 17 -8.51 -14.80 15.68
N TYR A 18 -8.22 -15.00 14.40
CA TYR A 18 -7.32 -14.14 13.60
C TYR A 18 -8.04 -13.41 12.45
N TYR A 19 -9.37 -13.41 12.43
CA TYR A 19 -10.15 -12.83 11.34
C TYR A 19 -9.94 -11.32 11.22
N ASN A 20 -9.96 -10.60 12.35
CA ASN A 20 -9.77 -9.15 12.34
C ASN A 20 -8.34 -8.77 11.94
N ALA A 21 -7.33 -9.44 12.49
CA ALA A 21 -5.94 -9.25 12.08
C ALA A 21 -5.73 -9.52 10.60
N TYR A 22 -6.36 -10.57 10.05
CA TYR A 22 -6.36 -10.83 8.61
C TYR A 22 -7.03 -9.68 7.83
N ARG A 23 -8.15 -9.15 8.29
CA ARG A 23 -8.82 -8.02 7.60
C ARG A 23 -8.03 -6.72 7.67
N GLU A 24 -7.33 -6.46 8.77
CA GLU A 24 -6.53 -5.27 8.98
C GLU A 24 -5.26 -5.25 8.11
N SER A 25 -4.66 -6.42 7.86
CA SER A 25 -3.36 -6.50 7.18
C SER A 25 -3.41 -6.71 5.67
N ASN A 26 -4.59 -6.92 5.07
CA ASN A 26 -4.69 -7.18 3.64
C ASN A 26 -4.95 -5.89 2.84
N ASN A 27 -3.88 -5.26 2.34
CA ASN A 27 -3.94 -4.19 1.33
C ASN A 27 -4.24 -4.73 -0.09
N LEU A 28 -5.14 -5.72 -0.20
CA LEU A 28 -5.51 -6.30 -1.50
C LEU A 28 -6.57 -5.43 -2.16
N VAL A 29 -6.14 -4.59 -3.10
CA VAL A 29 -7.03 -3.75 -3.91
C VAL A 29 -7.32 -4.45 -5.23
N ARG A 30 -8.60 -4.73 -5.49
CA ARG A 30 -9.04 -5.31 -6.77
C ARG A 30 -9.11 -4.21 -7.83
N LEU A 31 -8.28 -4.33 -8.87
CA LEU A 31 -8.33 -3.45 -10.03
C LEU A 31 -9.59 -3.71 -10.86
N ILE A 32 -10.10 -2.65 -11.50
CA ILE A 32 -11.14 -2.80 -12.52
C ILE A 32 -10.57 -3.57 -13.73
N PRO A 33 -11.38 -4.34 -14.47
CA PRO A 33 -10.89 -5.22 -15.53
C PRO A 33 -10.08 -4.53 -16.62
N GLU A 34 -10.42 -3.30 -16.96
CA GLU A 34 -9.72 -2.53 -17.99
C GLU A 34 -8.31 -2.12 -17.54
N VAL A 35 -8.17 -1.69 -16.29
CA VAL A 35 -6.86 -1.35 -15.68
C VAL A 35 -6.01 -2.60 -15.53
N ALA A 36 -6.60 -3.73 -15.13
CA ALA A 36 -5.87 -5.01 -15.02
C ALA A 36 -5.36 -5.52 -16.38
N LYS A 37 -6.10 -5.26 -17.48
CA LYS A 37 -5.65 -5.57 -18.84
C LYS A 37 -4.50 -4.67 -19.29
N ALA A 38 -4.56 -3.39 -18.95
CA ALA A 38 -3.53 -2.42 -19.30
C ALA A 38 -2.25 -2.61 -18.46
N PHE A 39 -2.37 -3.03 -17.21
CA PHE A 39 -1.26 -3.25 -16.28
C PHE A 39 -1.33 -4.67 -15.67
N PRO A 40 -0.77 -5.68 -16.37
CA PRO A 40 -0.86 -7.08 -15.93
C PRO A 40 -0.08 -7.41 -14.66
N THR A 41 0.83 -6.53 -14.23
CA THR A 41 1.71 -6.76 -13.07
C THR A 41 1.64 -5.61 -12.07
N GLU A 42 1.86 -5.92 -10.80
CA GLU A 42 1.97 -4.91 -9.73
C GLU A 42 3.09 -3.89 -10.03
N LYS A 43 4.20 -4.36 -10.62
CA LYS A 43 5.33 -3.51 -10.97
C LYS A 43 4.91 -2.45 -12.01
N ALA A 44 4.16 -2.84 -13.04
CA ALA A 44 3.72 -1.94 -14.09
C ALA A 44 2.80 -0.83 -13.53
N VAL A 45 1.91 -1.17 -12.60
CA VAL A 45 1.04 -0.18 -11.91
C VAL A 45 1.89 0.78 -11.09
N ASN A 46 2.78 0.25 -10.26
CA ASN A 46 3.60 1.06 -9.36
C ASN A 46 4.54 2.00 -10.12
N ASP A 47 5.19 1.52 -11.18
CA ASP A 47 6.04 2.33 -12.04
C ASP A 47 5.25 3.48 -12.68
N ALA A 48 4.04 3.22 -13.16
CA ALA A 48 3.18 4.23 -13.78
C ALA A 48 2.75 5.31 -12.77
N LEU A 49 2.31 4.90 -11.57
CA LEU A 49 1.94 5.83 -10.50
C LEU A 49 3.14 6.66 -10.03
N LEU A 50 4.32 6.05 -9.91
CA LEU A 50 5.56 6.77 -9.57
C LEU A 50 5.95 7.77 -10.65
N ALA A 51 5.79 7.42 -11.93
CA ALA A 51 6.04 8.35 -13.04
C ALA A 51 5.08 9.54 -13.00
N LEU A 52 3.79 9.31 -12.73
CA LEU A 52 2.80 10.37 -12.56
C LEU A 52 3.13 11.30 -11.39
N ILE A 53 3.54 10.76 -10.24
CA ILE A 53 3.97 11.55 -9.09
C ILE A 53 5.17 12.44 -9.45
N LYS A 54 6.16 11.90 -10.17
CA LYS A 54 7.32 12.67 -10.63
C LYS A 54 6.89 13.81 -11.57
N ALA A 55 6.04 13.50 -12.55
CA ALA A 55 5.53 14.50 -13.48
C ALA A 55 4.75 15.62 -12.76
N ALA A 56 3.88 15.25 -11.81
CA ALA A 56 3.12 16.21 -11.01
C ALA A 56 4.02 17.12 -10.16
N ARG A 57 5.08 16.57 -9.55
CA ARG A 57 6.06 17.38 -8.80
C ARG A 57 6.79 18.39 -9.70
N SER A 58 7.18 17.96 -10.89
CA SER A 58 7.83 18.85 -11.86
C SER A 58 6.89 19.92 -12.40
N SER A 59 5.59 19.66 -12.51
CA SER A 59 4.61 20.65 -12.97
C SER A 59 4.13 21.61 -11.88
N VAL A 60 4.13 21.18 -10.62
CA VAL A 60 3.75 22.04 -9.46
C VAL A 60 4.91 22.93 -9.02
N SER A 61 6.16 22.57 -9.32
CA SER A 61 7.34 23.43 -9.15
C SER A 61 7.50 24.42 -10.31
N GLY A 62 6.48 25.23 -10.58
CA GLY A 62 6.65 26.50 -11.31
C GLY A 62 7.43 27.51 -10.45
N PRO A 63 8.10 28.52 -11.04
CA PRO A 63 8.96 29.45 -10.32
C PRO A 63 8.18 30.44 -9.43
N ASP A 64 7.63 29.97 -8.32
CA ASP A 64 7.05 30.80 -7.25
C ASP A 64 7.96 30.79 -6.02
N SER A 65 9.25 31.09 -6.22
CA SER A 65 10.15 31.52 -5.14
C SER A 65 11.20 32.48 -5.67
N THR A 66 10.76 33.65 -6.15
CA THR A 66 11.63 34.80 -6.31
C THR A 66 10.89 36.02 -5.76
N ASN A 67 11.44 36.56 -4.66
CA ASN A 67 11.19 37.88 -4.08
C ASN A 67 10.01 38.05 -3.09
N ALA A 68 10.26 37.69 -1.84
CA ALA A 68 9.98 38.46 -0.62
C ALA A 68 10.59 37.62 0.51
N GLU A 69 11.75 37.94 1.09
CA GLU A 69 11.89 38.99 2.09
C GLU A 69 13.34 39.49 2.13
N GLY A 70 13.53 40.68 1.59
CA GLY A 70 14.56 41.59 2.06
C GLY A 70 13.85 42.89 2.41
N LEU A 71 13.36 43.00 3.65
CA LEU A 71 13.24 44.28 4.36
C LEU A 71 13.04 44.04 5.87
N GLN A 72 14.04 44.51 6.62
CA GLN A 72 14.15 44.67 8.08
C GLN A 72 14.59 43.45 8.89
#